data_AF-A0A8H3GR80-F1
#
_entry.id   AF-A0A8H3GR80-F1
#
_cell.length_a   1.000
_cell.length_b   1.000
_cell.length_c   1.000
_cell.angle_alpha   90.00
_cell.angle_beta   90.00
_cell.angle_gamma   90.00
#
_symmetry.space_group_name_H-M   'P 1'
#
loop_
_entity.id
_entity.type
_entity.pdbx_description
1 polymer ?
#
loop_
_entity_poly.entity_id
_entity_poly.type
_entity_poly.pdbx_seq_one_letter_code
_entity_poly.pdbx_strand_id
1 'polypeptide(L)'
;MPKAIKQQESQEISLSQSSNMDGGEEAMGLLIKAQATAAKNKKVKETQCLSRTKDMLDGILQACAQDYAKGISELEELYNAFQMELAASYDRERKYWLEAVVEQENFKDSLEELMRICHESEEVREKEHIDALAVARSGINICFITTTTHRTCLVKKLTPWSDQPIQSTLQISYQSYAHRRPMILRRKESDTDETVEVLPSGMGYRNWRGYKHPSGVRLLFPPRPQSRQFSDRDKVYIAPSGVQKERIKPEHIFVLPYPRPSPDVFLRKPIQPLKESACTPLFWNAFDLRGAGSCVHTHSQHAVMATLLWPGETWEVSHLEMIKGVREAGTGKALSYLDTLVVPIIENTPFEEDLKDSMDQAMKKYPNAAGVLVRRHGVYVWGNDWEKAKTQTECLDYLFELSVKMKLAGLSTKLE
;
A
#
# COMPACT_ATOMS: atom_id res chain seq x y z
N MET A 1 -48.15 21.86 13.56
CA MET A 1 -49.27 22.60 14.18
C MET A 1 -49.31 24.00 13.60
N PRO A 2 -50.47 24.44 13.13
CA PRO A 2 -51.13 25.52 13.84
C PRO A 2 -52.63 25.28 14.04
N LYS A 3 -53.12 25.70 15.21
CA LYS A 3 -54.53 25.78 15.58
C LYS A 3 -55.15 27.06 15.02
N ALA A 4 -56.48 26.99 14.90
CA ALA A 4 -57.48 28.06 14.82
C ALA A 4 -57.98 28.43 13.41
N ILE A 5 -59.22 28.01 13.13
CA ILE A 5 -60.35 28.79 12.58
C ILE A 5 -61.60 28.00 13.03
N LYS A 6 -62.16 28.37 14.18
CA LYS A 6 -63.38 29.18 14.39
C LYS A 6 -64.67 28.52 13.86
N GLN A 7 -65.54 28.30 14.85
CA GLN A 7 -66.95 27.92 14.82
C GLN A 7 -67.75 28.68 13.76
N GLN A 8 -68.68 27.98 13.11
CA GLN A 8 -69.95 28.58 12.68
C GLN A 8 -71.05 27.51 12.63
N GLU A 9 -71.87 27.58 13.68
CA GLU A 9 -73.33 27.41 13.72
C GLU A 9 -73.97 26.24 12.97
N SER A 10 -74.24 25.18 13.73
CA SER A 10 -75.36 24.27 13.49
C SER A 10 -76.67 24.99 13.86
N GLN A 11 -77.43 25.45 12.87
CA GLN A 11 -78.85 25.78 13.06
C GLN A 11 -79.70 24.60 12.58
N GLU A 12 -80.23 23.83 13.54
CA GLU A 12 -81.37 22.94 13.32
C GLU A 12 -82.60 23.77 12.94
N ILE A 13 -83.09 23.57 11.71
CA ILE A 13 -84.37 24.09 11.28
C ILE A 13 -85.44 23.10 11.74
N SER A 14 -86.16 23.46 12.80
CA SER A 14 -87.40 22.80 13.17
C SER A 14 -88.51 23.23 12.20
N LEU A 15 -89.11 22.24 11.54
CA LEU A 15 -90.22 22.40 10.60
C LEU A 15 -91.49 21.80 11.23
N SER A 16 -92.42 22.65 11.65
CA SER A 16 -93.80 22.25 11.92
C SER A 16 -94.78 23.22 11.23
N GLN A 17 -95.21 22.76 10.05
CA GLN A 17 -96.53 22.86 9.41
C GLN A 17 -97.36 24.15 9.56
N SER A 18 -97.61 24.83 8.43
CA SER A 18 -98.96 25.28 8.07
C SER A 18 -99.15 25.28 6.56
N SER A 19 -100.39 24.98 6.17
CA SER A 19 -100.93 24.72 4.83
C SER A 19 -100.85 25.89 3.86
N ASN A 20 -100.44 25.64 2.60
CA ASN A 20 -101.05 26.18 1.37
C ASN A 20 -100.40 25.58 0.12
N MET A 21 -101.20 24.95 -0.74
CA MET A 21 -100.79 24.41 -2.04
C MET A 21 -100.85 25.52 -3.10
N ASP A 22 -99.76 26.29 -3.25
CA ASP A 22 -99.39 27.01 -4.50
C ASP A 22 -97.98 27.65 -4.41
N GLY A 23 -97.44 27.87 -3.20
CA GLY A 23 -96.10 28.47 -3.01
C GLY A 23 -94.92 27.48 -3.03
N GLY A 24 -95.18 26.19 -3.21
CA GLY A 24 -94.18 25.11 -3.11
C GLY A 24 -93.26 25.00 -4.32
N GLU A 25 -93.77 25.20 -5.53
CA GLU A 25 -92.98 25.12 -6.76
C GLU A 25 -92.02 26.31 -6.92
N GLU A 26 -92.47 27.51 -6.55
CA GLU A 26 -91.65 28.73 -6.64
C GLU A 26 -90.52 28.73 -5.59
N ALA A 27 -90.81 28.29 -4.37
CA ALA A 27 -89.82 28.09 -3.31
C ALA A 27 -88.79 27.01 -3.69
N MET A 28 -89.23 25.90 -4.30
CA MET A 28 -88.33 24.84 -4.79
C MET A 28 -87.45 25.34 -5.94
N GLY A 29 -88.00 26.11 -6.88
CA GLY A 29 -87.24 26.73 -7.98
C GLY A 29 -86.17 27.72 -7.51
N LEU A 30 -86.46 28.49 -6.46
CA LEU A 30 -85.47 29.37 -5.80
C LEU A 30 -84.38 28.57 -5.08
N LEU A 31 -84.74 27.47 -4.42
CA LEU A 31 -83.78 26.59 -3.74
C LEU A 31 -82.80 25.94 -4.74
N ILE A 32 -83.32 25.47 -5.89
CA ILE A 32 -82.50 24.89 -6.97
C ILE A 32 -81.55 25.94 -7.56
N LYS A 33 -82.01 27.18 -7.80
CA LYS A 33 -81.15 28.28 -8.26
C LYS A 33 -80.07 28.66 -7.24
N ALA A 34 -80.41 28.70 -5.96
CA ALA A 34 -79.46 28.95 -4.88
C ALA A 34 -78.40 27.85 -4.80
N GLN A 35 -78.81 26.58 -4.88
CA GLN A 35 -77.91 25.43 -4.91
C GLN A 35 -77.00 25.43 -6.15
N ALA A 36 -77.52 25.75 -7.33
CA ALA A 36 -76.73 25.86 -8.56
C ALA A 36 -75.69 26.99 -8.48
N THR A 37 -76.05 28.13 -7.87
CA THR A 37 -75.15 29.27 -7.67
C THR A 37 -74.07 28.93 -6.64
N ALA A 38 -74.42 28.25 -5.56
CA ALA A 38 -73.48 27.75 -4.56
C ALA A 38 -72.48 26.75 -5.16
N ALA A 39 -72.96 25.81 -6.01
CA ALA A 39 -72.13 24.86 -6.71
C ALA A 39 -71.15 25.55 -7.70
N LYS A 40 -71.62 26.56 -8.44
CA LYS A 40 -70.76 27.36 -9.34
C LYS A 40 -69.68 28.11 -8.55
N ASN A 41 -70.04 28.75 -7.43
CA ASN A 41 -69.10 29.46 -6.57
C ASN A 41 -68.09 28.52 -5.91
N LYS A 42 -68.50 27.32 -5.51
CA LYS A 42 -67.61 26.27 -5.00
C LYS A 42 -66.59 25.87 -6.06
N LYS A 43 -67.03 25.60 -7.29
CA LYS A 43 -66.15 25.22 -8.41
C LYS A 43 -65.13 26.32 -8.74
N VAL A 44 -65.53 27.59 -8.73
CA VAL A 44 -64.59 28.73 -8.95
C VAL A 44 -63.52 28.79 -7.85
N LYS A 45 -63.91 28.62 -6.58
CA LYS A 45 -62.96 28.60 -5.45
C LYS A 45 -62.00 27.40 -5.53
N GLU A 46 -62.49 26.23 -5.92
CA GLU A 46 -61.65 25.04 -6.13
C GLU A 46 -60.62 25.26 -7.26
N THR A 47 -61.04 25.80 -8.40
CA THR A 47 -60.12 26.13 -9.50
C THR A 47 -59.08 27.18 -9.08
N GLN A 48 -59.50 28.20 -8.32
CA GLN A 48 -58.58 29.23 -7.83
C GLN A 48 -57.57 28.67 -6.80
N CYS A 49 -58.01 27.74 -5.94
CA CYS A 49 -57.13 27.03 -5.02
C CYS A 49 -56.09 26.20 -5.78
N LEU A 50 -56.55 25.39 -6.74
CA LEU A 50 -55.69 24.55 -7.58
C LEU A 50 -54.66 25.37 -8.38
N SER A 51 -55.07 26.53 -8.94
CA SER A 51 -54.15 27.43 -9.63
C SER A 51 -53.05 27.93 -8.71
N ARG A 52 -53.39 28.40 -7.49
CA ARG A 52 -52.39 28.88 -6.52
C ARG A 52 -51.42 27.78 -6.08
N THR A 53 -51.94 26.57 -5.86
CA THR A 53 -51.09 25.43 -5.49
C THR A 53 -50.16 25.05 -6.63
N LYS A 54 -50.64 25.10 -7.88
CA LYS A 54 -49.81 24.88 -9.07
C LYS A 54 -48.70 25.94 -9.17
N ASP A 55 -49.03 27.22 -9.06
CA ASP A 55 -48.04 28.31 -9.15
C ASP A 55 -46.96 28.19 -8.05
N MET A 56 -47.36 27.77 -6.85
CA MET A 56 -46.42 27.50 -5.75
C MET A 56 -45.51 26.30 -6.04
N LEU A 57 -46.05 25.22 -6.59
CA LEU A 57 -45.28 24.03 -6.96
C LEU A 57 -44.30 24.33 -8.10
N ASP A 58 -44.75 25.04 -9.14
CA ASP A 58 -43.93 25.45 -10.27
C ASP A 58 -42.77 26.35 -9.79
N GLY A 59 -43.03 27.26 -8.84
CA GLY A 59 -41.99 28.08 -8.21
C GLY A 59 -40.94 27.25 -7.45
N ILE A 60 -41.37 26.24 -6.69
CA ILE A 60 -40.44 25.34 -5.98
C ILE A 60 -39.62 24.51 -6.98
N LEU A 61 -40.27 23.94 -8.00
CA LEU A 61 -39.59 23.16 -9.03
C LEU A 61 -38.55 23.98 -9.78
N GLN A 62 -38.87 25.24 -10.09
CA GLN A 62 -37.95 26.12 -10.78
C GLN A 62 -36.75 26.52 -9.91
N ALA A 63 -36.97 26.78 -8.61
CA ALA A 63 -35.89 27.02 -7.67
C ALA A 63 -34.97 25.79 -7.54
N CYS A 64 -35.54 24.59 -7.38
CA CYS A 64 -34.75 23.35 -7.34
C CYS A 64 -33.97 23.10 -8.64
N ALA A 65 -34.55 23.40 -9.81
CA ALA A 65 -33.87 23.27 -11.09
C ALA A 65 -32.69 24.24 -11.21
N GLN A 66 -32.83 25.47 -10.71
CA GLN A 66 -31.75 26.47 -10.67
C GLN A 66 -30.62 26.05 -9.73
N ASP A 67 -30.95 25.55 -8.53
CA ASP A 67 -29.95 25.05 -7.58
C ASP A 67 -29.18 23.86 -8.16
N TYR A 68 -29.88 22.95 -8.84
CA TYR A 68 -29.26 21.81 -9.50
C TYR A 68 -28.34 22.23 -10.65
N ALA A 69 -28.79 23.17 -11.50
CA ALA A 69 -27.98 23.71 -12.59
C ALA A 69 -26.71 24.41 -12.07
N LYS A 70 -26.84 25.16 -10.96
CA LYS A 70 -25.69 25.78 -10.29
C LYS A 70 -24.71 24.74 -9.77
N GLY A 71 -25.22 23.70 -9.10
CA GLY A 71 -24.39 22.60 -8.60
C GLY A 71 -23.64 21.85 -9.71
N ILE A 72 -24.27 21.66 -10.87
CA ILE A 72 -23.60 21.08 -12.05
C ILE A 72 -22.46 22.00 -12.53
N SER A 73 -22.71 23.31 -12.65
CA SER A 73 -21.69 24.26 -13.08
C SER A 73 -20.48 24.28 -12.14
N GLU A 74 -20.71 24.26 -10.83
CA GLU A 74 -19.64 24.19 -9.82
C GLU A 74 -18.84 22.87 -9.94
N LEU A 75 -19.53 21.76 -10.19
CA LEU A 75 -18.89 20.45 -10.39
C LEU A 75 -18.02 20.45 -11.67
N GLU A 76 -18.51 21.02 -12.76
CA GLU A 76 -17.78 21.13 -14.03
C GLU A 76 -16.51 21.99 -13.87
N GLU A 77 -16.59 23.11 -13.16
CA GLU A 77 -15.43 23.95 -12.85
C GLU A 77 -14.37 23.18 -12.04
N LEU A 78 -14.80 22.47 -10.98
CA LEU A 78 -13.89 21.64 -10.17
C LEU A 78 -13.25 20.52 -11.00
N TYR A 79 -14.04 19.88 -11.87
CA TYR A 79 -13.53 18.82 -12.75
C TYR A 79 -12.50 19.35 -13.74
N ASN A 80 -12.75 20.51 -14.34
CA ASN A 80 -11.80 21.15 -15.26
C ASN A 80 -10.50 21.57 -14.54
N ALA A 81 -10.60 22.13 -13.33
CA ALA A 81 -9.44 22.46 -12.52
C ALA A 81 -8.62 21.20 -12.17
N PHE A 82 -9.28 20.12 -11.80
CA PHE A 82 -8.63 18.82 -11.56
C PHE A 82 -7.90 18.29 -12.79
N GLN A 83 -8.53 18.36 -13.98
CA GLN A 83 -7.90 17.94 -15.23
C GLN A 83 -6.64 18.75 -15.55
N MET A 84 -6.67 20.07 -15.34
CA MET A 84 -5.49 20.92 -15.54
C MET A 84 -4.37 20.60 -14.55
N GLU A 85 -4.68 20.37 -13.27
CA GLU A 85 -3.68 20.01 -12.27
C GLU A 85 -3.05 18.63 -12.56
N LEU A 86 -3.88 17.69 -13.03
CA LEU A 86 -3.42 16.36 -13.43
C LEU A 86 -2.47 16.45 -14.63
N ALA A 87 -2.83 17.21 -15.67
CA ALA A 87 -1.96 17.45 -16.83
C ALA A 87 -0.62 18.09 -16.40
N ALA A 88 -0.66 19.12 -15.54
CA ALA A 88 0.54 19.73 -15.00
C ALA A 88 1.39 18.76 -14.15
N SER A 89 0.78 17.77 -13.51
CA SER A 89 1.51 16.70 -12.82
C SER A 89 2.23 15.79 -13.78
N TYR A 90 1.57 15.36 -14.86
CA TYR A 90 2.21 14.53 -15.88
C TYR A 90 3.38 15.25 -16.58
N ASP A 91 3.26 16.56 -16.82
CA ASP A 91 4.37 17.34 -17.39
C ASP A 91 5.59 17.40 -16.46
N ARG A 92 5.35 17.52 -15.14
CA ARG A 92 6.44 17.46 -14.14
C ARG A 92 7.09 16.08 -14.10
N GLU A 93 6.29 15.01 -14.14
CA GLU A 93 6.81 13.65 -14.19
C GLU A 93 7.65 13.42 -15.45
N ARG A 94 7.17 13.86 -16.62
CA ARG A 94 7.93 13.79 -17.87
C ARG A 94 9.25 14.54 -17.78
N LYS A 95 9.27 15.72 -17.15
CA LYS A 95 10.51 16.48 -16.93
C LYS A 95 11.52 15.66 -16.11
N TYR A 96 11.11 15.04 -15.00
CA TYR A 96 12.02 14.22 -14.19
C TYR A 96 12.53 13.00 -14.96
N TRP A 97 11.70 12.38 -15.81
CA TRP A 97 12.14 11.29 -16.67
C TRP A 97 13.21 11.74 -17.66
N LEU A 98 13.06 12.92 -18.27
CA LEU A 98 14.08 13.47 -19.17
C LEU A 98 15.39 13.76 -18.42
N GLU A 99 15.32 14.37 -17.23
CA GLU A 99 16.50 14.61 -16.39
C GLU A 99 17.19 13.29 -16.00
N ALA A 100 16.42 12.26 -15.65
CA ALA A 100 16.99 10.94 -15.32
C ALA A 100 17.66 10.26 -16.52
N VAL A 101 17.13 10.42 -17.73
CA VAL A 101 17.75 9.89 -18.96
C VAL A 101 19.08 10.58 -19.22
N VAL A 102 19.15 11.92 -19.08
CA VAL A 102 20.40 12.68 -19.25
C VAL A 102 21.46 12.23 -18.24
N GLU A 103 21.09 12.03 -16.96
CA GLU A 103 22.02 11.51 -15.95
C GLU A 103 22.49 10.08 -16.24
N GLN A 104 21.62 9.23 -16.82
CA GLN A 104 21.99 7.89 -17.24
C GLN A 104 23.00 7.91 -18.41
N GLU A 105 22.83 8.82 -19.36
CA GLU A 105 23.80 9.03 -20.45
C GLU A 105 25.15 9.50 -19.90
N ASN A 106 25.17 10.49 -19.02
CA ASN A 106 26.40 10.96 -18.36
C ASN A 106 27.12 9.84 -17.59
N PHE A 107 26.36 9.01 -16.88
CA PHE A 107 26.91 7.87 -16.15
C PHE A 107 27.48 6.80 -17.09
N LYS A 108 26.81 6.53 -18.21
CA LYS A 108 27.28 5.62 -19.24
C LYS A 108 28.61 6.10 -19.83
N ASP A 109 28.70 7.37 -20.21
CA ASP A 109 29.93 7.96 -20.77
C ASP A 109 31.09 7.87 -19.76
N SER A 110 30.81 8.11 -18.48
CA SER A 110 31.80 7.98 -17.40
C SER A 110 32.28 6.53 -17.22
N LEU A 111 31.39 5.55 -17.36
CA LEU A 111 31.73 4.13 -17.31
C LEU A 111 32.57 3.70 -18.51
N GLU A 112 32.22 4.15 -19.72
CA GLU A 112 32.99 3.87 -20.94
C GLU A 112 34.43 4.42 -20.81
N GLU A 113 34.58 5.63 -20.29
CA GLU A 113 35.89 6.21 -20.01
C GLU A 113 36.69 5.40 -18.97
N LEU A 114 36.04 4.98 -17.88
CA LEU A 114 36.69 4.17 -16.85
C LEU A 114 37.14 2.79 -17.38
N MET A 115 36.30 2.15 -18.21
CA MET A 115 36.66 0.89 -18.87
C MET A 115 37.87 1.06 -19.79
N ARG A 116 37.93 2.18 -20.54
CA ARG A 116 39.09 2.49 -21.39
C ARG A 116 40.37 2.61 -20.57
N ILE A 117 40.35 3.39 -19.48
CA ILE A 117 41.50 3.55 -18.59
C ILE A 117 41.95 2.22 -17.99
N CYS A 118 41.00 1.39 -17.54
CA CYS A 118 41.32 0.06 -17.01
C CYS A 118 41.98 -0.83 -18.07
N HIS A 119 41.48 -0.82 -19.30
CA HIS A 119 42.05 -1.60 -20.40
C HIS A 119 43.48 -1.15 -20.73
N GLU A 120 43.71 0.15 -20.88
CA GLU A 120 45.04 0.72 -21.13
C GLU A 120 46.02 0.37 -19.99
N SER A 121 45.59 0.45 -18.73
CA SER A 121 46.41 0.06 -17.58
C SER A 121 46.76 -1.43 -17.58
N GLU A 122 45.86 -2.30 -18.05
CA GLU A 122 46.06 -3.74 -18.13
C GLU A 122 47.06 -4.09 -19.24
N GLU A 123 46.96 -3.45 -20.41
CA GLU A 123 47.95 -3.58 -21.50
C GLU A 123 49.36 -3.15 -21.06
N VAL A 124 49.48 -2.04 -20.33
CA VAL A 124 50.77 -1.57 -19.79
C VAL A 124 51.35 -2.61 -18.83
N ARG A 125 50.53 -3.14 -17.91
CA ARG A 125 50.97 -4.15 -16.93
C ARG A 125 51.38 -5.45 -17.61
N GLU A 126 50.66 -5.89 -18.64
CA GLU A 126 51.03 -7.07 -19.44
C GLU A 126 52.38 -6.86 -20.13
N LYS A 127 52.59 -5.69 -20.73
CA LYS A 127 53.87 -5.34 -21.37
C LYS A 127 55.02 -5.33 -20.37
N GLU A 128 54.85 -4.69 -19.21
CA GLU A 128 55.84 -4.68 -18.13
C GLU A 128 56.14 -6.10 -17.63
N HIS A 129 55.13 -6.97 -17.55
CA HIS A 129 55.31 -8.37 -17.17
C HIS A 129 56.13 -9.15 -18.22
N ILE A 130 55.84 -8.97 -19.51
CA ILE A 130 56.59 -9.58 -20.61
C ILE A 130 58.05 -9.10 -20.61
N ASP A 131 58.27 -7.80 -20.43
CA ASP A 131 59.61 -7.20 -20.37
C ASP A 131 60.40 -7.76 -19.17
N ALA A 132 59.77 -7.87 -17.99
CA ALA A 132 60.37 -8.48 -16.81
C ALA A 132 60.75 -9.95 -17.03
N LEU A 133 59.90 -10.74 -17.70
CA LEU A 133 60.19 -12.12 -18.06
C LEU A 133 61.36 -12.22 -19.06
N ALA A 134 61.45 -11.30 -20.03
CA ALA A 134 62.55 -11.25 -20.98
C ALA A 134 63.90 -10.93 -20.31
N VAL A 135 63.90 -10.01 -19.33
CA VAL A 135 65.07 -9.70 -18.50
C VAL A 135 65.46 -10.89 -17.63
N ALA A 136 64.52 -11.56 -16.98
CA ALA A 136 64.79 -12.76 -16.19
C ALA A 136 65.42 -13.88 -17.04
N ARG A 137 64.92 -14.09 -18.26
CA ARG A 137 65.46 -15.08 -19.20
C ARG A 137 66.89 -14.76 -19.66
N SER A 138 67.19 -13.49 -19.93
CA SER A 138 68.55 -13.07 -20.29
C SER A 138 69.52 -13.15 -19.10
N GLY A 139 69.06 -12.87 -17.87
CA GLY A 139 69.81 -13.09 -16.64
C GLY A 139 70.13 -14.57 -16.35
N ILE A 140 69.20 -15.49 -16.64
CA ILE A 140 69.44 -16.94 -16.54
C ILE A 140 70.51 -17.40 -17.55
N ASN A 141 70.50 -16.86 -18.77
CA ASN A 141 71.55 -17.15 -19.77
C ASN A 141 72.92 -16.61 -19.37
N ILE A 142 73.00 -15.50 -18.62
CA ILE A 142 74.26 -14.97 -18.08
C ILE A 142 74.76 -15.81 -16.89
N CYS A 143 73.86 -16.36 -16.09
CA CYS A 143 74.19 -17.22 -14.95
C CYS A 143 74.71 -18.62 -15.38
N PHE A 144 74.28 -19.12 -16.55
CA PHE A 144 74.81 -20.35 -17.14
C PHE A 144 76.20 -20.20 -17.76
N ILE A 145 76.64 -18.99 -18.12
CA ILE A 145 77.97 -18.75 -18.71
C ILE A 145 79.04 -18.49 -17.64
N THR A 146 78.67 -18.23 -16.39
CA THR A 146 79.61 -17.80 -15.32
C THR A 146 79.76 -18.76 -14.15
N THR A 147 79.27 -20.00 -14.24
CA THR A 147 79.51 -21.05 -13.22
C THR A 147 80.88 -21.73 -13.35
N THR A 148 81.92 -20.96 -13.66
CA THR A 148 83.32 -21.39 -13.49
C THR A 148 84.22 -20.24 -13.08
N THR A 149 83.94 -19.52 -11.99
CA THR A 149 84.96 -19.09 -11.01
C THR A 149 84.37 -18.28 -9.85
N HIS A 150 84.91 -18.56 -8.66
CA HIS A 150 84.90 -17.75 -7.44
C HIS A 150 83.61 -17.62 -6.59
N ARG A 151 83.58 -18.47 -5.55
CA ARG A 151 83.18 -18.09 -4.19
C ARG A 151 83.88 -16.79 -3.78
N THR A 152 83.12 -15.74 -3.47
CA THR A 152 83.18 -14.94 -2.21
C THR A 152 82.24 -13.73 -2.28
N CYS A 153 81.28 -13.70 -1.35
CA CYS A 153 80.73 -12.56 -0.62
C CYS A 153 80.50 -11.20 -1.31
N LEU A 154 79.23 -10.76 -1.39
CA LEU A 154 78.85 -9.44 -0.86
C LEU A 154 77.34 -9.31 -0.68
N VAL A 155 76.96 -9.25 0.59
CA VAL A 155 75.63 -8.91 1.10
C VAL A 155 75.29 -7.48 0.66
N LYS A 156 74.24 -7.32 -0.14
CA LYS A 156 73.43 -6.09 -0.16
C LYS A 156 72.00 -6.45 0.21
N LYS A 157 71.66 -6.06 1.44
CA LYS A 157 70.34 -5.91 2.06
C LYS A 157 69.17 -6.17 1.10
N LEU A 158 68.65 -7.39 1.11
CA LEU A 158 67.22 -7.60 0.94
C LEU A 158 66.57 -6.97 2.18
N THR A 159 66.02 -5.77 2.04
CA THR A 159 65.07 -5.24 3.01
C THR A 159 63.88 -6.20 3.07
N PRO A 160 63.32 -6.47 4.26
CA PRO A 160 62.16 -7.36 4.38
C PRO A 160 61.04 -6.76 3.53
N TRP A 161 60.43 -7.56 2.66
CA TRP A 161 59.10 -7.23 2.21
C TRP A 161 58.26 -7.02 3.47
N SER A 162 57.80 -5.79 3.67
CA SER A 162 56.82 -5.54 4.70
C SER A 162 55.62 -6.40 4.38
N ASP A 163 55.36 -7.38 5.23
CA ASP A 163 54.04 -7.96 5.43
C ASP A 163 53.10 -6.83 5.86
N GLN A 164 52.64 -6.09 4.87
CA GLN A 164 51.42 -5.32 4.90
C GLN A 164 50.51 -6.03 3.91
N PRO A 165 49.40 -6.64 4.36
CA PRO A 165 48.41 -7.11 3.42
C PRO A 165 47.86 -5.87 2.72
N ILE A 166 48.33 -5.57 1.51
CA ILE A 166 47.58 -4.73 0.60
C ILE A 166 46.32 -5.52 0.32
N GLN A 167 45.27 -5.20 1.06
CA GLN A 167 43.89 -5.59 0.78
C GLN A 167 43.52 -4.99 -0.58
N SER A 168 43.99 -5.57 -1.67
CA SER A 168 43.34 -5.45 -2.98
C SER A 168 42.11 -6.34 -2.93
N THR A 169 41.12 -5.81 -2.22
CA THR A 169 39.75 -6.29 -2.26
C THR A 169 39.30 -6.14 -3.71
N LEU A 170 39.43 -7.21 -4.50
CA LEU A 170 38.75 -7.38 -5.77
C LEU A 170 37.26 -7.51 -5.45
N GLN A 171 36.65 -6.37 -5.12
CA GLN A 171 35.23 -6.21 -5.00
C GLN A 171 34.73 -5.97 -6.43
N ILE A 172 34.66 -7.03 -7.23
CA ILE A 172 33.91 -7.04 -8.47
C ILE A 172 32.44 -6.91 -8.05
N SER A 173 31.97 -5.68 -7.92
CA SER A 173 30.56 -5.41 -7.69
C SER A 173 29.84 -5.65 -9.02
N TYR A 174 29.10 -6.75 -9.10
CA TYR A 174 27.97 -6.88 -10.03
C TYR A 174 26.93 -5.81 -9.65
N GLN A 175 27.14 -4.58 -10.12
CA GLN A 175 26.16 -3.50 -10.09
C GLN A 175 25.50 -3.42 -11.47
N SER A 176 24.56 -4.32 -11.68
CA SER A 176 23.47 -4.13 -12.63
C SER A 176 22.27 -4.82 -12.01
N TYR A 177 21.12 -4.13 -11.98
CA TYR A 177 19.86 -4.47 -11.27
C TYR A 177 19.67 -3.97 -9.84
N ALA A 178 20.14 -2.76 -9.52
CA ALA A 178 19.70 -2.03 -8.32
C ALA A 178 19.04 -0.68 -8.67
N HIS A 179 17.93 -0.71 -9.40
CA HIS A 179 16.98 0.41 -9.46
C HIS A 179 15.64 -0.06 -8.91
N ARG A 180 15.49 0.07 -7.59
CA ARG A 180 14.24 0.17 -6.80
C ARG A 180 14.60 0.02 -5.31
N ARG A 181 15.01 1.12 -4.68
CA ARG A 181 15.07 1.24 -3.21
C ARG A 181 14.16 2.41 -2.78
N PRO A 182 13.30 2.26 -1.76
CA PRO A 182 12.73 3.40 -1.06
C PRO A 182 13.76 3.99 -0.06
N MET A 183 13.77 5.32 0.02
CA MET A 183 14.59 6.14 0.91
C MET A 183 14.32 5.91 2.40
N ILE A 184 15.38 5.99 3.22
CA ILE A 184 15.31 6.08 4.69
C ILE A 184 15.59 7.53 5.09
N LEU A 185 14.60 8.20 5.70
CA LEU A 185 14.76 9.49 6.37
C LEU A 185 15.40 9.29 7.74
N ARG A 186 16.50 9.98 8.03
CA ARG A 186 17.13 10.08 9.36
C ARG A 186 16.87 11.49 9.91
N ARG A 187 16.25 11.62 11.08
CA ARG A 187 16.13 12.90 11.80
C ARG A 187 17.42 13.15 12.58
N LYS A 188 17.95 14.37 12.49
CA LYS A 188 19.06 14.89 13.28
C LYS A 188 18.51 15.28 14.66
N GLU A 189 19.14 14.80 15.73
CA GLU A 189 18.88 15.26 17.11
C GLU A 189 19.53 16.63 17.31
N SER A 190 18.81 17.55 17.95
CA SER A 190 19.38 18.69 18.65
C SER A 190 18.44 19.05 19.80
N ASP A 191 18.90 18.77 21.02
CA ASP A 191 18.37 19.35 22.25
C ASP A 191 18.65 20.85 22.32
N THR A 192 17.85 21.51 23.16
CA THR A 192 18.04 22.82 23.82
C THR A 192 17.43 24.09 23.21
N ASP A 193 17.08 24.97 24.14
CA ASP A 193 16.16 26.09 24.15
C ASP A 193 16.56 27.34 23.35
N GLU A 194 15.50 28.14 23.10
CA GLU A 194 15.44 29.61 23.09
C GLU A 194 16.16 30.48 22.03
N THR A 195 15.32 31.30 21.39
CA THR A 195 15.55 32.63 20.76
C THR A 195 16.08 32.73 19.33
N VAL A 196 15.48 33.72 18.66
CA VAL A 196 15.45 34.01 17.22
C VAL A 196 16.50 35.06 16.88
N GLU A 197 17.34 34.81 15.87
CA GLU A 197 17.93 35.86 15.04
C GLU A 197 17.83 35.47 13.55
N VAL A 198 17.38 36.43 12.74
CA VAL A 198 17.14 36.30 11.30
C VAL A 198 18.27 37.02 10.56
N LEU A 199 18.97 36.32 9.66
CA LEU A 199 19.71 36.89 8.53
C LEU A 199 19.63 35.96 7.28
N PRO A 200 19.80 36.49 6.05
CA PRO A 200 18.88 36.19 4.96
C PRO A 200 19.42 35.29 3.83
N SER A 201 18.46 34.67 3.12
CA SER A 201 18.47 34.23 1.71
C SER A 201 19.54 33.23 1.23
N GLY A 202 19.10 31.96 1.10
CA GLY A 202 19.76 30.94 0.29
C GLY A 202 19.01 29.61 0.27
N MET A 203 18.22 29.38 -0.79
CA MET A 203 17.62 28.11 -1.25
C MET A 203 16.65 27.35 -0.33
N GLY A 204 15.37 27.36 -0.75
CA GLY A 204 14.25 26.77 -0.05
C GLY A 204 14.01 25.27 -0.29
N TYR A 205 13.30 24.70 0.68
CA TYR A 205 12.57 23.43 0.64
C TYR A 205 11.62 23.32 -0.57
N ARG A 206 11.45 22.12 -1.14
CA ARG A 206 10.13 21.46 -1.40
C ARG A 206 10.24 20.09 -2.09
N ASN A 207 9.51 19.14 -1.51
CA ASN A 207 8.69 18.08 -2.13
C ASN A 207 9.36 16.92 -2.88
N TRP A 208 9.57 15.81 -2.16
CA TRP A 208 9.80 14.48 -2.72
C TRP A 208 8.48 13.69 -2.78
N ARG A 209 7.97 13.38 -3.99
CA ARG A 209 6.84 12.46 -4.20
C ARG A 209 7.37 11.07 -4.57
N GLY A 210 7.08 10.08 -3.73
CA GLY A 210 7.34 8.67 -4.00
C GLY A 210 6.17 8.01 -4.74
N TYR A 211 6.52 7.12 -5.67
CA TYR A 211 5.61 6.28 -6.45
C TYR A 211 4.86 5.29 -5.53
N LYS A 212 3.52 5.21 -5.65
CA LYS A 212 2.63 4.39 -4.81
C LYS A 212 2.22 3.11 -5.53
N HIS A 213 2.42 1.95 -4.90
CA HIS A 213 1.76 0.70 -5.27
C HIS A 213 0.36 0.64 -4.60
N PRO A 214 -0.73 0.25 -5.28
CA PRO A 214 -2.10 0.34 -4.74
C PRO A 214 -2.55 -0.84 -3.86
N SER A 215 -1.66 -1.74 -3.44
CA SER A 215 -2.05 -2.87 -2.58
C SER A 215 -2.16 -2.44 -1.12
N GLY A 216 -3.37 -2.42 -0.55
CA GLY A 216 -3.63 -2.11 0.85
C GLY A 216 -2.99 -3.11 1.82
N VAL A 217 -1.72 -2.87 2.18
CA VAL A 217 -0.94 -3.69 3.12
C VAL A 217 -1.41 -3.44 4.56
N ARG A 218 -1.80 -4.50 5.29
CA ARG A 218 -1.90 -4.49 6.75
C ARG A 218 -0.55 -4.89 7.34
N LEU A 219 0.10 -4.00 8.08
CA LEU A 219 1.34 -4.27 8.83
C LEU A 219 1.05 -4.30 10.33
N LEU A 220 1.66 -5.27 11.02
CA LEU A 220 1.75 -5.33 12.48
C LEU A 220 3.20 -5.07 12.88
N PHE A 221 3.43 -4.19 13.86
CA PHE A 221 4.78 -3.87 14.34
C PHE A 221 4.89 -4.18 15.83
N PRO A 222 5.95 -4.88 16.28
CA PRO A 222 6.48 -4.70 17.63
C PRO A 222 7.57 -3.59 17.60
N PRO A 223 7.74 -2.79 18.67
CA PRO A 223 8.75 -1.74 18.70
C PRO A 223 10.18 -2.29 18.80
N ARG A 224 11.16 -1.51 18.35
CA ARG A 224 12.59 -1.74 18.63
C ARG A 224 12.91 -1.43 20.10
N PRO A 225 13.87 -2.13 20.72
CA PRO A 225 14.33 -1.81 22.06
C PRO A 225 15.23 -0.57 22.03
N GLN A 226 14.76 0.53 22.61
CA GLN A 226 15.64 1.59 23.11
C GLN A 226 15.39 1.74 24.61
N SER A 227 16.38 1.28 25.37
CA SER A 227 16.68 1.59 26.78
C SER A 227 15.55 1.98 27.74
N ARG A 228 15.48 1.18 28.82
CA ARG A 228 14.84 1.38 30.15
C ARG A 228 13.45 0.77 30.34
N GLN A 229 13.47 -0.37 31.06
CA GLN A 229 12.43 -0.91 31.94
C GLN A 229 10.98 -0.85 31.43
N PHE A 230 10.62 -1.76 30.53
CA PHE A 230 9.37 -2.55 30.46
C PHE A 230 9.51 -3.41 29.19
N SER A 231 9.44 -4.74 29.30
CA SER A 231 9.57 -5.65 28.15
C SER A 231 8.41 -5.45 27.18
N ASP A 232 8.65 -4.90 26.00
CA ASP A 232 7.62 -4.65 24.98
C ASP A 232 7.19 -5.91 24.20
N ARG A 233 7.55 -7.11 24.70
CA ARG A 233 7.14 -8.41 24.14
C ARG A 233 5.69 -8.76 24.43
N ASP A 234 5.05 -8.02 25.34
CA ASP A 234 3.71 -8.36 25.84
C ASP A 234 2.63 -7.50 25.16
N LYS A 235 2.93 -6.87 24.02
CA LYS A 235 2.00 -6.01 23.28
C LYS A 235 1.98 -6.33 21.79
N VAL A 236 0.79 -6.26 21.21
CA VAL A 236 0.53 -6.37 19.78
C VAL A 236 -0.16 -5.10 19.29
N TYR A 237 0.36 -4.52 18.22
CA TYR A 237 -0.15 -3.30 17.62
C TYR A 237 -0.90 -3.61 16.34
N ILE A 238 -2.16 -3.20 16.23
CA ILE A 238 -3.06 -3.56 15.13
C ILE A 238 -3.61 -2.33 14.43
N ALA A 239 -3.50 -2.34 13.10
CA ALA A 239 -4.11 -1.34 12.25
C ALA A 239 -5.65 -1.43 12.29
N PRO A 240 -6.37 -0.30 12.22
CA PRO A 240 -7.82 -0.30 12.18
C PRO A 240 -8.35 -0.94 10.89
N SER A 241 -9.53 -1.55 10.99
CA SER A 241 -10.31 -1.96 9.82
C SER A 241 -10.93 -0.73 9.14
N GLY A 242 -11.15 -0.80 7.82
CA GLY A 242 -11.85 0.24 7.06
C GLY A 242 -11.09 1.55 6.81
N VAL A 243 -9.89 1.73 7.36
CA VAL A 243 -9.03 2.89 7.06
C VAL A 243 -8.07 2.58 5.91
N GLN A 244 -7.90 3.55 5.02
CA GLN A 244 -6.86 3.59 3.98
C GLN A 244 -5.48 3.40 4.64
N LYS A 245 -4.77 2.34 4.25
CA LYS A 245 -3.57 1.89 4.96
C LYS A 245 -2.42 2.90 4.87
N GLU A 246 -2.37 3.65 3.78
CA GLU A 246 -1.45 4.75 3.54
C GLU A 246 -1.79 6.04 4.33
N ARG A 247 -2.92 6.07 5.04
CA ARG A 247 -3.39 7.22 5.85
C ARG A 247 -3.56 6.89 7.33
N ILE A 248 -3.02 5.76 7.78
CA ILE A 248 -3.03 5.40 9.20
C ILE A 248 -2.21 6.44 9.97
N LYS A 249 -2.78 6.95 11.07
CA LYS A 249 -2.10 7.80 12.03
C LYS A 249 -1.77 7.01 13.30
N PRO A 250 -0.78 7.43 14.11
CA PRO A 250 -0.44 6.75 15.36
C PRO A 250 -1.62 6.56 16.31
N GLU A 251 -2.55 7.52 16.35
CA GLU A 251 -3.77 7.49 17.17
C GLU A 251 -4.79 6.44 16.72
N HIS A 252 -4.70 5.97 15.48
CA HIS A 252 -5.61 4.98 14.92
C HIS A 252 -5.23 3.53 15.29
N ILE A 253 -4.05 3.30 15.86
CA ILE A 253 -3.52 1.97 16.15
C ILE A 253 -4.12 1.43 17.45
N PHE A 254 -4.68 0.23 17.38
CA PHE A 254 -5.09 -0.56 18.53
C PHE A 254 -3.87 -1.20 19.19
N VAL A 255 -3.87 -1.26 20.52
CA VAL A 255 -2.81 -1.94 21.29
C VAL A 255 -3.47 -2.99 22.17
N LEU A 256 -3.07 -4.23 21.98
CA LEU A 256 -3.59 -5.39 22.70
C LEU A 256 -2.44 -6.06 23.48
N PRO A 257 -2.73 -6.70 24.61
CA PRO A 257 -1.74 -7.50 25.32
C PRO A 257 -1.46 -8.83 24.61
N TYR A 258 -0.26 -9.37 24.80
CA TYR A 258 0.16 -10.70 24.38
C TYR A 258 0.75 -11.47 25.58
N PRO A 259 0.33 -12.73 25.85
CA PRO A 259 -0.73 -13.47 25.16
C PRO A 259 -2.10 -12.80 25.33
N ARG A 260 -3.06 -13.12 24.45
CA ARG A 260 -4.40 -12.51 24.47
C ARG A 260 -5.20 -13.06 25.65
N PRO A 261 -5.61 -12.23 26.63
CA PRO A 261 -6.39 -12.66 27.77
C PRO A 261 -7.84 -12.95 27.36
N SER A 262 -8.52 -13.77 28.15
CA SER A 262 -9.97 -14.01 28.06
C SER A 262 -10.63 -13.48 29.34
N PRO A 263 -11.51 -12.46 29.28
CA PRO A 263 -12.05 -11.80 28.08
C PRO A 263 -11.04 -10.86 27.39
N ASP A 264 -11.32 -10.52 26.13
CA ASP A 264 -10.47 -9.62 25.33
C ASP A 264 -10.36 -8.23 25.99
N VAL A 265 -9.12 -7.81 26.26
CA VAL A 265 -8.77 -6.50 26.82
C VAL A 265 -7.94 -5.71 25.82
N PHE A 266 -8.23 -4.42 25.70
CA PHE A 266 -7.41 -3.50 24.91
C PHE A 266 -6.60 -2.62 25.86
N LEU A 267 -5.29 -2.56 25.65
CA LEU A 267 -4.42 -1.61 26.33
C LEU A 267 -4.65 -0.19 25.79
N ARG A 268 -4.98 -0.06 24.50
CA ARG A 268 -5.36 1.20 23.87
C ARG A 268 -6.32 0.98 22.72
N LYS A 269 -7.35 1.83 22.63
CA LYS A 269 -8.24 1.96 21.47
C LYS A 269 -8.16 3.37 20.90
N PRO A 270 -8.38 3.54 19.59
CA PRO A 270 -8.59 4.86 19.01
C PRO A 270 -9.78 5.57 19.66
N ILE A 271 -9.68 6.90 19.80
CA ILE A 271 -10.79 7.74 20.28
C ILE A 271 -11.92 7.79 19.24
N GLN A 272 -11.55 7.76 17.96
CA GLN A 272 -12.50 7.69 16.86
C GLN A 272 -13.21 6.32 16.85
N PRO A 273 -14.45 6.23 16.35
CA PRO A 273 -15.24 4.99 16.31
C PRO A 273 -14.73 4.03 15.21
N LEU A 274 -13.47 3.65 15.30
CA LEU A 274 -12.83 2.67 14.42
C LEU A 274 -13.02 1.26 15.00
N LYS A 275 -13.04 0.26 14.11
CA LYS A 275 -13.11 -1.15 14.48
C LYS A 275 -11.73 -1.80 14.39
N GLU A 276 -11.48 -2.77 15.26
CA GLU A 276 -10.33 -3.68 15.16
C GLU A 276 -10.37 -4.42 13.81
N SER A 277 -9.19 -4.80 13.32
CA SER A 277 -9.05 -5.64 12.12
C SER A 277 -9.76 -6.99 12.30
N ALA A 278 -10.61 -7.39 11.37
CA ALA A 278 -11.17 -8.74 11.34
C ALA A 278 -10.09 -9.82 11.11
N CYS A 279 -8.95 -9.45 10.50
CA CYS A 279 -7.78 -10.34 10.36
C CYS A 279 -7.06 -10.66 11.68
N THR A 280 -7.50 -10.11 12.81
CA THR A 280 -6.73 -10.24 14.06
C THR A 280 -6.58 -11.67 14.56
N PRO A 281 -7.62 -12.52 14.58
CA PRO A 281 -7.47 -13.91 15.00
C PRO A 281 -6.47 -14.68 14.12
N LEU A 282 -6.36 -14.33 12.83
CA LEU A 282 -5.42 -14.94 11.89
C LEU A 282 -3.98 -14.54 12.19
N PHE A 283 -3.75 -13.29 12.59
CA PHE A 283 -2.43 -12.84 13.03
C PHE A 283 -1.95 -13.56 14.29
N TRP A 284 -2.87 -13.87 15.20
CA TRP A 284 -2.54 -14.65 16.40
C TRP A 284 -2.04 -16.05 16.07
N ASN A 285 -2.57 -16.73 15.05
CA ASN A 285 -2.03 -18.01 14.61
C ASN A 285 -0.54 -17.90 14.26
N ALA A 286 -0.10 -16.82 13.60
CA ALA A 286 1.32 -16.59 13.31
C ALA A 286 2.15 -16.35 14.58
N PHE A 287 1.64 -15.59 15.54
CA PHE A 287 2.34 -15.36 16.80
C PHE A 287 2.46 -16.64 17.64
N ASP A 288 1.35 -17.36 17.81
CA ASP A 288 1.26 -18.53 18.67
C ASP A 288 1.98 -19.76 18.07
N LEU A 289 1.79 -20.02 16.76
CA LEU A 289 2.31 -21.24 16.11
C LEU A 289 3.71 -21.09 15.53
N ARG A 290 4.21 -19.85 15.35
CA ARG A 290 5.52 -19.59 14.71
C ARG A 290 6.44 -18.72 15.54
N GLY A 291 5.99 -18.16 16.66
CA GLY A 291 6.76 -17.20 17.44
C GLY A 291 7.10 -15.95 16.61
N ALA A 292 6.24 -15.58 15.66
CA ALA A 292 6.48 -14.44 14.79
C ALA A 292 6.47 -13.13 15.60
N GLY A 293 7.36 -12.20 15.24
CA GLY A 293 7.32 -10.84 15.77
C GLY A 293 6.39 -9.94 14.95
N SER A 294 6.14 -10.26 13.68
CA SER A 294 5.27 -9.47 12.80
C SER A 294 4.56 -10.37 11.80
N CYS A 295 3.33 -9.98 11.44
CA CYS A 295 2.57 -10.57 10.35
C CYS A 295 2.04 -9.46 9.44
N VAL A 296 2.10 -9.72 8.14
CA VAL A 296 1.67 -8.85 7.06
C VAL A 296 0.57 -9.54 6.30
N HIS A 297 -0.47 -8.79 5.95
CA HIS A 297 -1.52 -9.26 5.07
C HIS A 297 -1.69 -8.31 3.89
N THR A 298 -1.76 -8.87 2.69
CA THR A 298 -1.95 -8.12 1.45
C THR A 298 -3.04 -8.75 0.60
N HIS A 299 -3.78 -7.90 -0.12
CA HIS A 299 -4.69 -8.31 -1.20
C HIS A 299 -4.00 -8.13 -2.55
N SER A 300 -2.76 -8.58 -2.67
CA SER A 300 -2.02 -8.42 -3.93
C SER A 300 -2.71 -9.16 -5.07
N GLN A 301 -2.79 -8.52 -6.24
CA GLN A 301 -3.27 -9.15 -7.46
C GLN A 301 -2.39 -10.35 -7.85
N HIS A 302 -1.09 -10.31 -7.55
CA HIS A 302 -0.18 -11.42 -7.82
C HIS A 302 -0.54 -12.65 -6.98
N ALA A 303 -0.77 -12.45 -5.69
CA ALA A 303 -1.23 -13.51 -4.79
C ALA A 303 -2.59 -14.08 -5.26
N VAL A 304 -3.56 -13.21 -5.57
CA VAL A 304 -4.87 -13.63 -6.06
C VAL A 304 -4.75 -14.46 -7.35
N MET A 305 -3.99 -13.99 -8.33
CA MET A 305 -3.79 -14.70 -9.60
C MET A 305 -3.07 -16.04 -9.40
N ALA A 306 -2.07 -16.10 -8.52
CA ALA A 306 -1.42 -17.36 -8.15
C ALA A 306 -2.44 -18.37 -7.59
N THR A 307 -3.34 -17.94 -6.69
CA THR A 307 -4.38 -18.84 -6.15
C THR A 307 -5.40 -19.31 -7.20
N LEU A 308 -5.58 -18.59 -8.30
CA LEU A 308 -6.51 -18.99 -9.36
C LEU A 308 -5.88 -19.98 -10.34
N LEU A 309 -4.58 -19.82 -10.62
CA LEU A 309 -3.85 -20.68 -11.55
C LEU A 309 -3.28 -21.95 -10.91
N TRP A 310 -3.18 -22.02 -9.58
CA TRP A 310 -2.86 -23.23 -8.82
C TRP A 310 -4.13 -23.79 -8.16
N PRO A 311 -4.86 -24.73 -8.79
CA PRO A 311 -6.11 -25.24 -8.25
C PRO A 311 -5.93 -26.18 -7.04
N GLY A 312 -4.70 -26.65 -6.77
CA GLY A 312 -4.40 -27.51 -5.64
C GLY A 312 -4.38 -26.77 -4.29
N GLU A 313 -3.92 -27.50 -3.29
CA GLU A 313 -3.76 -27.00 -1.91
C GLU A 313 -2.44 -26.24 -1.68
N THR A 314 -1.54 -26.23 -2.66
CA THR A 314 -0.23 -25.58 -2.58
C THR A 314 0.09 -24.78 -3.83
N TRP A 315 0.76 -23.66 -3.63
CA TRP A 315 1.56 -22.98 -4.64
C TRP A 315 3.03 -23.36 -4.44
N GLU A 316 3.71 -23.74 -5.51
CA GLU A 316 5.07 -24.26 -5.46
C GLU A 316 5.95 -23.67 -6.57
N VAL A 317 7.16 -23.27 -6.21
CA VAL A 317 8.21 -22.86 -7.15
C VAL A 317 9.59 -23.34 -6.69
N SER A 318 10.53 -23.50 -7.61
CA SER A 318 11.92 -23.86 -7.29
C SER A 318 12.88 -23.09 -8.19
N HIS A 319 14.17 -23.03 -7.85
CA HIS A 319 15.21 -22.53 -8.75
C HIS A 319 15.00 -21.07 -9.20
N LEU A 320 14.51 -20.23 -8.28
CA LEU A 320 14.35 -18.79 -8.47
C LEU A 320 15.11 -18.02 -7.38
N GLU A 321 15.92 -17.03 -7.77
CA GLU A 321 16.84 -16.33 -6.85
C GLU A 321 16.15 -15.69 -5.64
N MET A 322 14.91 -15.20 -5.84
CA MET A 322 14.13 -14.56 -4.78
C MET A 322 13.65 -15.53 -3.69
N ILE A 323 13.78 -16.86 -3.87
CA ILE A 323 13.54 -17.86 -2.82
C ILE A 323 14.47 -17.62 -1.62
N LYS A 324 15.70 -17.14 -1.84
CA LYS A 324 16.67 -16.83 -0.77
C LYS A 324 16.20 -15.76 0.21
N GLY A 325 15.22 -14.95 -0.18
CA GLY A 325 14.60 -13.95 0.68
C GLY A 325 13.55 -14.51 1.64
N VAL A 326 13.14 -15.77 1.45
CA VAL A 326 12.14 -16.47 2.26
C VAL A 326 12.82 -17.38 3.29
N ARG A 327 12.21 -17.51 4.47
CA ARG A 327 12.73 -18.33 5.57
C ARG A 327 11.83 -19.51 5.85
N GLU A 328 12.42 -20.64 6.21
CA GLU A 328 11.70 -21.80 6.72
C GLU A 328 10.81 -21.39 7.90
N ALA A 329 9.53 -21.77 7.85
CA ALA A 329 8.51 -21.40 8.83
C ALA A 329 8.35 -19.87 9.03
N GLY A 330 8.91 -19.03 8.16
CA GLY A 330 8.97 -17.55 8.27
C GLY A 330 9.98 -17.02 9.28
N THR A 331 10.47 -17.85 10.21
CA THR A 331 11.31 -17.45 11.35
C THR A 331 12.65 -18.20 11.42
N GLY A 332 12.74 -19.36 10.77
CA GLY A 332 13.89 -20.28 10.74
C GLY A 332 15.02 -19.85 9.81
N LYS A 333 15.71 -20.80 9.16
CA LYS A 333 16.83 -20.53 8.25
C LYS A 333 16.32 -19.90 6.94
N ALA A 334 17.14 -19.06 6.29
CA ALA A 334 16.84 -18.63 4.93
C ALA A 334 16.93 -19.81 3.96
N LEU A 335 15.99 -19.89 3.03
CA LEU A 335 16.03 -20.85 1.94
C LEU A 335 17.18 -20.50 0.96
N SER A 336 17.48 -21.43 0.08
CA SER A 336 18.47 -21.32 -0.98
C SER A 336 17.80 -21.31 -2.35
N TYR A 337 18.58 -20.98 -3.38
CA TYR A 337 18.12 -21.05 -4.77
C TYR A 337 17.60 -22.46 -5.15
N LEU A 338 18.22 -23.51 -4.60
CA LEU A 338 17.92 -24.91 -4.93
C LEU A 338 16.67 -25.45 -4.21
N ASP A 339 16.16 -24.73 -3.21
CA ASP A 339 15.02 -25.20 -2.44
C ASP A 339 13.71 -25.06 -3.23
N THR A 340 12.78 -26.00 -3.01
CA THR A 340 11.40 -25.85 -3.45
C THR A 340 10.62 -25.10 -2.39
N LEU A 341 10.15 -23.89 -2.73
CA LEU A 341 9.30 -23.09 -1.89
C LEU A 341 7.85 -23.55 -2.04
N VAL A 342 7.23 -23.91 -0.92
CA VAL A 342 5.83 -24.35 -0.84
C VAL A 342 5.05 -23.39 0.04
N VAL A 343 3.95 -22.85 -0.48
CA VAL A 343 3.00 -22.00 0.26
C VAL A 343 1.61 -22.62 0.17
N PRO A 344 0.99 -23.00 1.29
CA PRO A 344 -0.37 -23.55 1.29
C PRO A 344 -1.40 -22.52 0.83
N ILE A 345 -2.44 -23.01 0.15
CA ILE A 345 -3.61 -22.26 -0.30
C ILE A 345 -4.82 -22.80 0.44
N ILE A 346 -5.51 -21.93 1.18
CA ILE A 346 -6.79 -22.23 1.81
C ILE A 346 -7.94 -21.58 1.03
N GLU A 347 -9.13 -22.16 1.14
CA GLU A 347 -10.34 -21.57 0.56
C GLU A 347 -10.79 -20.34 1.35
N ASN A 348 -11.34 -19.36 0.64
CA ASN A 348 -11.90 -18.17 1.28
C ASN A 348 -13.29 -18.46 1.84
N THR A 349 -13.62 -17.82 2.96
CA THR A 349 -14.94 -17.87 3.58
C THR A 349 -15.58 -16.48 3.56
N PRO A 350 -16.93 -16.37 3.62
CA PRO A 350 -17.61 -15.08 3.67
C PRO A 350 -17.25 -14.24 4.91
N PHE A 351 -16.95 -14.90 6.03
CA PHE A 351 -16.54 -14.27 7.27
C PHE A 351 -15.08 -14.59 7.58
N GLU A 352 -14.25 -13.55 7.79
CA GLU A 352 -12.81 -13.70 8.05
C GLU A 352 -12.51 -14.53 9.31
N GLU A 353 -13.39 -14.52 10.31
CA GLU A 353 -13.20 -15.30 11.54
C GLU A 353 -13.18 -16.81 11.31
N ASP A 354 -13.96 -17.30 10.32
CA ASP A 354 -14.00 -18.70 9.92
C ASP A 354 -12.69 -19.16 9.23
N LEU A 355 -11.86 -18.21 8.76
CA LEU A 355 -10.55 -18.53 8.18
C LEU A 355 -9.54 -18.96 9.24
N LYS A 356 -9.76 -18.60 10.52
CA LYS A 356 -8.77 -18.85 11.59
C LYS A 356 -8.43 -20.34 11.70
N ASP A 357 -9.43 -21.20 11.75
CA ASP A 357 -9.23 -22.64 11.94
C ASP A 357 -8.62 -23.28 10.70
N SER A 358 -9.04 -22.86 9.50
CA SER A 358 -8.47 -23.32 8.23
C SER A 358 -6.99 -22.92 8.11
N MET A 359 -6.65 -21.70 8.52
CA MET A 359 -5.27 -21.21 8.54
C MET A 359 -4.42 -21.98 9.58
N ASP A 360 -4.95 -22.21 10.79
CA ASP A 360 -4.27 -23.03 11.82
C ASP A 360 -3.97 -24.44 11.32
N GLN A 361 -4.96 -25.10 10.69
CA GLN A 361 -4.80 -26.44 10.11
C GLN A 361 -3.76 -26.45 8.99
N ALA A 362 -3.80 -25.48 8.08
CA ALA A 362 -2.82 -25.34 7.01
C ALA A 362 -1.40 -25.10 7.57
N MET A 363 -1.26 -24.26 8.60
CA MET A 363 0.01 -24.02 9.27
C MET A 363 0.54 -25.27 9.97
N LYS A 364 -0.33 -26.12 10.55
CA LYS A 364 0.10 -27.39 11.16
C LYS A 364 0.50 -28.41 10.10
N LYS A 365 -0.24 -28.49 8.99
CA LYS A 365 0.06 -29.39 7.86
C LYS A 365 1.36 -29.00 7.14
N TYR A 366 1.65 -27.70 7.04
CA TYR A 366 2.84 -27.14 6.39
C TYR A 366 3.71 -26.36 7.39
N PRO A 367 4.46 -27.04 8.27
CA PRO A 367 5.23 -26.39 9.34
C PRO A 367 6.30 -25.43 8.81
N ASN A 368 6.88 -25.73 7.65
CA ASN A 368 7.95 -24.94 7.04
C ASN A 368 7.45 -23.77 6.17
N ALA A 369 6.14 -23.57 6.02
CA ALA A 369 5.60 -22.47 5.22
C ALA A 369 5.88 -21.11 5.87
N ALA A 370 6.28 -20.13 5.06
CA ALA A 370 6.51 -18.74 5.49
C ALA A 370 5.25 -17.86 5.41
N GLY A 371 4.16 -18.40 4.89
CA GLY A 371 2.89 -17.71 4.71
C GLY A 371 1.76 -18.66 4.33
N VAL A 372 0.55 -18.12 4.21
CA VAL A 372 -0.65 -18.82 3.77
C VAL A 372 -1.36 -17.96 2.72
N LEU A 373 -1.62 -18.53 1.56
CA LEU A 373 -2.47 -17.94 0.53
C LEU A 373 -3.94 -18.22 0.84
N VAL A 374 -4.81 -17.24 0.62
CA VAL A 374 -6.26 -17.38 0.72
C VAL A 374 -6.85 -17.15 -0.65
N ARG A 375 -7.52 -18.18 -1.20
CA ARG A 375 -7.98 -18.18 -2.59
C ARG A 375 -8.88 -16.99 -2.87
N ARG A 376 -8.65 -16.27 -3.98
CA ARG A 376 -9.42 -15.06 -4.35
C ARG A 376 -9.38 -13.91 -3.33
N HIS A 377 -8.45 -13.92 -2.38
CA HIS A 377 -8.38 -12.91 -1.31
C HIS A 377 -6.98 -12.29 -1.24
N GLY A 378 -5.94 -13.10 -0.99
CA GLY A 378 -4.60 -12.56 -0.76
C GLY A 378 -3.68 -13.51 -0.04
N VAL A 379 -2.76 -12.96 0.75
CA VAL A 379 -1.74 -13.74 1.47
C VAL A 379 -1.52 -13.19 2.89
N TYR A 380 -1.19 -14.09 3.81
CA TYR A 380 -0.66 -13.80 5.15
C TYR A 380 0.80 -14.25 5.21
N VAL A 381 1.71 -13.36 5.61
CA VAL A 381 3.16 -13.62 5.66
C VAL A 381 3.72 -13.11 6.96
N TRP A 382 4.58 -13.87 7.64
CA TRP A 382 5.11 -13.51 8.94
C TRP A 382 6.64 -13.58 9.00
N GLY A 383 7.22 -12.98 10.04
CA GLY A 383 8.67 -12.98 10.27
C GLY A 383 9.05 -12.66 11.70
N ASN A 384 10.35 -12.81 12.00
CA ASN A 384 10.93 -12.53 13.32
C ASN A 384 10.72 -11.08 13.77
N ASP A 385 10.71 -10.16 12.81
CA ASP A 385 10.47 -8.74 12.98
C ASP A 385 9.74 -8.20 11.74
N TRP A 386 9.35 -6.93 11.79
CA TRP A 386 8.62 -6.30 10.69
C TRP A 386 9.48 -6.17 9.43
N GLU A 387 10.81 -6.00 9.55
CA GLU A 387 11.71 -5.95 8.41
C GLU A 387 11.70 -7.28 7.65
N LYS A 388 11.81 -8.41 8.37
CA LYS A 388 11.78 -9.76 7.80
C LYS A 388 10.40 -10.11 7.26
N ALA A 389 9.33 -9.78 7.97
CA ALA A 389 7.97 -10.02 7.47
C ALA A 389 7.73 -9.25 6.16
N LYS A 390 8.17 -7.99 6.09
CA LYS A 390 8.12 -7.17 4.88
C LYS A 390 8.96 -7.76 3.74
N THR A 391 10.24 -8.07 3.98
CA THR A 391 11.12 -8.61 2.94
C THR A 391 10.58 -9.92 2.37
N GLN A 392 10.12 -10.83 3.22
CA GLN A 392 9.52 -12.08 2.77
C GLN A 392 8.22 -11.84 1.97
N THR A 393 7.41 -10.86 2.38
CA THR A 393 6.21 -10.47 1.62
C THR A 393 6.57 -9.98 0.22
N GLU A 394 7.61 -9.15 0.09
CA GLU A 394 8.09 -8.65 -1.21
C GLU A 394 8.63 -9.78 -2.09
N CYS A 395 9.41 -10.71 -1.51
CA CYS A 395 9.92 -11.87 -2.23
C CYS A 395 8.80 -12.81 -2.69
N LEU A 396 7.83 -13.10 -1.83
CA LEU A 396 6.67 -13.92 -2.18
C LEU A 396 5.83 -13.25 -3.26
N ASP A 397 5.55 -11.95 -3.15
CA ASP A 397 4.77 -11.23 -4.15
C ASP A 397 5.43 -11.23 -5.54
N TYR A 398 6.75 -11.02 -5.58
CA TYR A 398 7.55 -11.16 -6.80
C TYR A 398 7.45 -12.57 -7.39
N LEU A 399 7.60 -13.60 -6.56
CA LEU A 399 7.57 -14.99 -7.02
C LEU A 399 6.16 -15.39 -7.50
N PHE A 400 5.09 -14.87 -6.87
CA PHE A 400 3.72 -15.06 -7.35
C PHE A 400 3.55 -14.49 -8.76
N GLU A 401 3.98 -13.25 -8.99
CA GLU A 401 3.89 -12.63 -10.33
C GLU A 401 4.71 -13.40 -11.37
N LEU A 402 5.96 -13.71 -11.05
CA LEU A 402 6.87 -14.40 -11.95
C LEU A 402 6.34 -15.80 -12.30
N SER A 403 5.89 -16.57 -11.32
CA SER A 403 5.36 -17.92 -11.55
C SER A 403 4.10 -17.90 -12.41
N VAL A 404 3.21 -16.92 -12.22
CA VAL A 404 2.04 -16.71 -13.09
C VAL A 404 2.49 -16.44 -14.53
N LYS A 405 3.45 -15.54 -14.74
CA LYS A 405 3.99 -15.24 -16.08
C LYS A 405 4.67 -16.45 -16.71
N MET A 406 5.44 -17.22 -15.95
CA MET A 406 6.05 -18.47 -16.40
C MET A 406 4.99 -19.45 -16.88
N LYS A 407 3.94 -19.67 -16.07
CA LYS A 407 2.86 -20.60 -16.41
C LYS A 407 2.08 -20.16 -17.66
N LEU A 408 1.78 -18.87 -17.79
CA LEU A 408 1.14 -18.31 -18.99
C LEU A 408 2.02 -18.42 -20.24
N ALA A 409 3.33 -18.40 -20.08
CA ALA A 409 4.30 -18.62 -21.16
C ALA A 409 4.60 -20.11 -21.44
N GLY A 410 3.93 -21.04 -20.75
CA GLY A 410 4.17 -22.48 -20.91
C GLY A 410 5.49 -22.98 -20.28
N LEU A 411 6.10 -22.20 -19.39
CA LEU A 411 7.32 -22.58 -18.66
C LEU A 411 6.98 -23.32 -17.37
N SER A 412 7.77 -24.35 -17.03
CA SER A 412 7.64 -25.04 -15.75
C SER A 412 8.06 -24.12 -14.61
N THR A 413 7.26 -24.13 -13.54
CA THR A 413 7.54 -23.38 -12.30
C THR A 413 8.36 -24.18 -11.28
N LYS A 414 8.53 -25.48 -11.55
CA LYS A 414 9.35 -26.41 -10.77
C LYS A 414 10.34 -27.09 -11.71
N LEU A 415 11.60 -27.14 -11.29
CA LEU A 415 12.61 -27.98 -11.91
C LEU A 415 12.81 -29.18 -10.98
N GLU A 416 12.83 -30.37 -11.57
CA GLU A 416 13.02 -31.65 -10.86
C GLU A 416 14.48 -31.88 -10.48
#